data_AF-A0A2V7K9Q1-F1
#
_entry.id   AF-A0A2V7K9Q1-F1
#
_cell.length_a   1.000
_cell.length_b   1.000
_cell.length_c   1.000
_cell.angle_alpha   90.00
_cell.angle_beta   90.00
_cell.angle_gamma   90.00
#
_symmetry.space_group_name_H-M   'P 1'
#
loop_
_entity.id
_entity.type
_entity.pdbx_description
1 polymer ?
#
loop_
_entity_poly.entity_id
_entity_poly.type
_entity_poly.pdbx_seq_one_letter_code
_entity_poly.pdbx_strand_id
1 'polypeptide(L)'
;MGIPFPGQERARHMGQLQRGDQKWDVFLETQPDGELSAVRGRLHFVAQDRHLQTSWVFLELQERDVQERFGEFSAIELWHFVEALTG
;
A
#
# COMPACT_ATOMS: atom_id res chain seq x y z
N MET A 1 -16.30 6.99 -2.93
CA MET A 1 -16.48 5.89 -1.96
C MET A 1 -15.10 5.30 -1.71
N GLY A 2 -14.65 5.23 -0.45
CA GLY A 2 -13.34 4.66 -0.13
C GLY A 2 -13.36 3.15 -0.33
N ILE A 3 -12.34 2.60 -0.98
CA ILE A 3 -12.16 1.14 -1.08
C ILE A 3 -11.87 0.62 0.34
N PRO A 4 -12.58 -0.39 0.84
CA PRO A 4 -12.37 -0.92 2.18
C PRO A 4 -11.00 -1.60 2.29
N PHE A 5 -10.36 -1.44 3.44
CA PHE A 5 -9.15 -2.19 3.78
C PHE A 5 -9.50 -3.69 3.84
N PRO A 6 -8.76 -4.58 3.14
CA PRO A 6 -9.09 -6.00 3.04
C PRO A 6 -8.83 -6.80 4.33
N GLY A 7 -8.27 -6.16 5.37
CA GLY A 7 -7.89 -6.80 6.62
C GLY A 7 -6.43 -7.27 6.62
N GLN A 8 -5.89 -7.51 7.83
CA GLN A 8 -4.48 -7.91 8.01
C GLN A 8 -4.17 -9.32 7.50
N GLU A 9 -5.18 -10.15 7.26
CA GLU A 9 -5.02 -11.48 6.66
C GLU A 9 -4.62 -11.40 5.17
N ARG A 10 -4.98 -10.31 4.50
CA ARG A 10 -4.77 -10.12 3.05
C ARG A 10 -3.76 -9.02 2.71
N ALA A 11 -3.32 -8.26 3.70
CA ALA A 11 -2.33 -7.21 3.54
C ALA A 11 -1.28 -7.29 4.64
N ARG A 12 0.00 -7.27 4.26
CA ARG A 12 1.13 -7.33 5.18
C ARG A 12 1.38 -5.98 5.82
N HIS A 13 1.56 -5.92 7.14
CA HIS A 13 2.02 -4.69 7.82
C HIS A 13 3.47 -4.41 7.46
N MET A 14 3.73 -3.22 6.94
CA MET A 14 5.04 -2.81 6.44
C MET A 14 5.70 -1.75 7.33
N GLY A 15 4.97 -1.22 8.30
CA GLY A 15 5.48 -0.20 9.22
C GLY A 15 4.47 0.90 9.46
N GLN A 16 4.98 2.05 9.89
CA GLN A 16 4.15 3.16 10.34
C GLN A 16 4.65 4.48 9.75
N LEU A 17 3.71 5.32 9.33
CA LEU A 17 3.97 6.71 8.96
C LEU A 17 3.52 7.61 10.10
N GLN A 18 4.46 8.37 10.66
CA GLN A 18 4.17 9.45 11.63
C GLN A 18 4.27 10.79 10.92
N ARG A 19 3.21 11.61 11.00
CA ARG A 19 3.17 12.97 10.45
C ARG A 19 2.59 13.93 11.49
N GLY A 20 3.47 14.65 12.20
CA GLY A 20 3.07 15.45 13.36
C GLY A 20 2.44 14.54 14.42
N ASP A 21 1.23 14.87 14.86
CA ASP A 21 0.47 14.08 15.84
C ASP A 21 -0.28 12.88 15.22
N GLN A 22 -0.30 12.77 13.89
CA GLN A 22 -1.00 11.69 13.19
C GLN A 22 -0.09 10.49 12.97
N LYS A 23 -0.65 9.30 13.18
CA LYS A 23 0.05 8.03 13.01
C LYS A 23 -0.80 7.06 12.20
N TRP A 24 -0.21 6.49 11.16
CA TRP A 24 -0.86 5.55 10.26
C TRP A 24 -0.06 4.27 10.15
N ASP A 25 -0.75 3.14 10.19
CA ASP A 25 -0.19 1.86 9.82
C ASP A 25 -0.20 1.73 8.30
N VAL A 26 0.92 1.27 7.75
CA VAL A 26 1.10 1.07 6.31
C VAL A 26 1.02 -0.42 6.03
N PHE A 27 0.12 -0.81 5.13
CA PHE A 27 -0.02 -2.19 4.69
C PHE A 27 0.19 -2.32 3.17
N LEU A 28 0.71 -3.48 2.77
CA LEU A 28 0.91 -3.88 1.38
C LEU A 28 0.07 -5.12 1.08
N GLU A 29 -0.90 -4.99 0.18
CA GLU A 29 -1.65 -6.11 -0.40
C GLU A 29 -1.04 -6.47 -1.74
N THR A 30 -0.88 -7.78 -1.99
CA THR A 30 -0.49 -8.30 -3.31
C THR A 30 -1.65 -9.03 -3.96
N GLN A 31 -1.82 -8.83 -5.27
CA GLN A 31 -2.82 -9.54 -6.05
C GLN A 31 -2.23 -9.99 -7.39
N PRO A 32 -2.30 -11.28 -7.73
CA PRO A 32 -1.91 -11.76 -9.06
C PRO A 32 -2.74 -11.10 -10.16
N ASP A 33 -2.08 -10.73 -11.25
CA ASP A 33 -2.68 -10.22 -12.49
C ASP A 33 -2.38 -11.19 -13.63
N GLY A 34 -3.36 -12.04 -13.95
CA GLY A 34 -3.24 -13.04 -15.01
C GLY A 34 -3.24 -12.45 -16.42
N GLU A 35 -3.78 -11.25 -16.63
CA GLU A 35 -3.76 -10.59 -17.94
C GLU A 35 -2.35 -10.10 -18.28
N LEU A 36 -1.63 -9.62 -17.28
CA LEU A 36 -0.26 -9.12 -17.42
C LEU A 36 0.81 -10.16 -17.05
N SER A 37 0.41 -11.35 -16.59
CA SER A 37 1.32 -12.37 -16.03
C SER A 37 2.25 -11.77 -14.97
N ALA A 38 1.68 -10.96 -14.08
CA ALA A 38 2.39 -10.15 -13.09
C ALA A 38 1.68 -10.19 -11.71
N VAL A 39 2.19 -9.42 -10.76
CA VAL A 39 1.65 -9.21 -9.42
C VAL A 39 1.50 -7.72 -9.19
N ARG A 40 0.30 -7.30 -8.79
CA ARG A 40 0.02 -5.92 -8.39
C ARG A 40 0.25 -5.74 -6.89
N GLY A 41 0.78 -4.58 -6.50
CA GLY A 41 0.90 -4.17 -5.10
C GLY A 41 0.03 -2.97 -4.79
N ARG A 42 -0.90 -3.12 -3.84
CA ARG A 42 -1.75 -2.04 -3.33
C ARG A 42 -1.27 -1.61 -1.95
N LEU A 43 -1.14 -0.29 -1.80
CA LEU A 43 -0.82 0.33 -0.52
C LEU A 43 -2.09 0.68 0.23
N HIS A 44 -2.03 0.58 1.56
CA HIS A 44 -3.08 1.03 2.46
C HIS A 44 -2.48 1.83 3.61
N PHE A 45 -3.04 3.01 3.86
CA PHE A 45 -2.77 3.81 5.04
C PHE A 45 -4.00 3.77 5.95
N VAL A 46 -3.83 3.24 7.15
CA VAL A 46 -4.92 2.97 8.11
C VAL A 46 -4.64 3.71 9.43
N ALA A 47 -5.65 4.39 9.98
CA ALA A 47 -5.58 5.02 11.30
C ALA A 47 -6.74 4.51 12.16
N GLN A 48 -6.47 3.87 13.30
CA GLN A 48 -7.50 3.44 14.27
C GLN A 48 -8.70 2.77 13.59
N ASP A 49 -8.43 1.76 12.75
CA ASP A 49 -9.40 1.00 11.95
C ASP A 49 -10.14 1.79 10.85
N ARG A 50 -9.86 3.08 10.69
CA ARG A 50 -10.34 3.89 9.56
C ARG A 50 -9.31 3.88 8.44
N HIS A 51 -9.72 3.36 7.29
CA HIS A 51 -8.94 3.42 6.07
C HIS A 51 -8.93 4.85 5.52
N LEU A 52 -7.74 5.43 5.39
CA LEU A 52 -7.58 6.81 4.91
C LEU A 52 -7.33 6.83 3.41
N GLN A 53 -6.39 6.01 2.93
CA GLN A 53 -5.95 6.07 1.55
C GLN A 53 -5.44 4.73 1.04
N THR A 54 -5.77 4.43 -0.21
CA THR A 54 -5.24 3.27 -0.92
C THR A 54 -5.07 3.55 -2.40
N SER A 55 -4.06 2.92 -3.00
CA SER A 55 -3.92 2.86 -4.44
C SER A 55 -3.05 1.67 -4.87
N TRP A 56 -3.29 1.17 -6.07
CA TRP A 56 -2.39 0.24 -6.75
C TRP A 56 -1.17 1.02 -7.24
N VAL A 57 -0.01 0.74 -6.65
CA VAL A 57 1.24 1.49 -6.92
C VAL A 57 2.28 0.62 -7.62
N PHE A 58 2.33 -0.67 -7.31
CA PHE A 58 3.35 -1.57 -7.85
C PHE A 58 2.77 -2.53 -8.87
N LEU A 59 3.59 -2.90 -9.86
CA LEU A 59 3.33 -3.97 -10.81
C LEU A 59 4.66 -4.66 -11.12
N GLU A 60 4.85 -5.85 -10.58
CA GLU A 60 6.11 -6.60 -10.69
C GLU A 60 5.86 -8.06 -11.08
N LEU A 61 6.90 -8.78 -11.51
CA LEU A 61 6.73 -10.18 -11.96
C LEU A 61 6.43 -11.14 -10.81
N GLN A 62 6.95 -10.89 -9.61
CA GLN A 62 6.78 -11.76 -8.44
C GLN A 62 6.43 -10.94 -7.19
N GLU A 63 5.74 -11.57 -6.23
CA GLU A 63 5.39 -10.94 -4.95
C GLU A 63 6.61 -10.45 -4.16
N ARG A 64 7.74 -11.15 -4.25
CA ARG A 64 9.00 -10.74 -3.60
C ARG A 64 9.51 -9.41 -4.18
N ASP A 65 9.37 -9.23 -5.49
CA ASP A 65 9.88 -8.05 -6.20
C ASP A 65 9.02 -6.84 -5.80
N VAL A 66 7.71 -7.02 -5.57
CA VAL A 66 6.83 -5.98 -4.98
C VAL A 66 7.30 -5.57 -3.58
N GLN A 67 7.70 -6.53 -2.74
CA GLN A 67 8.18 -6.25 -1.38
C GLN A 67 9.54 -5.55 -1.39
N GLU A 68 10.45 -5.96 -2.27
CA GLU A 68 11.74 -5.30 -2.47
C GLU A 68 11.53 -3.86 -2.95
N ARG A 69 10.64 -3.66 -3.93
CA ARG A 69 10.30 -2.34 -4.47
C ARG A 69 9.67 -1.43 -3.44
N PHE A 70 8.82 -1.97 -2.56
CA PHE A 70 8.31 -1.23 -1.40
C PHE A 70 9.45 -0.72 -0.52
N GLY A 71 10.44 -1.56 -0.23
CA GLY A 71 11.58 -1.25 0.65
C GLY A 71 12.52 -0.17 0.12
N GLU A 72 12.40 0.19 -1.16
CA GLU A 72 13.17 1.28 -1.78
C GLU A 72 12.59 2.67 -1.49
N PHE A 73 11.37 2.76 -0.94
CA PHE A 73 10.72 4.02 -0.62
C PHE A 73 10.50 4.16 0.88
N SER A 74 10.59 5.39 1.37
CA SER A 74 10.09 5.73 2.69
C SER A 74 8.55 5.78 2.69
N ALA A 75 7.95 5.59 3.86
CA ALA A 75 6.49 5.65 4.00
C ALA A 75 5.90 7.01 3.59
N ILE A 76 6.65 8.10 3.75
CA ILE A 76 6.20 9.45 3.35
C ILE A 76 6.23 9.65 1.83
N GLU A 77 7.23 9.09 1.12
CA GLU A 77 7.26 9.12 -0.34
C GLU A 77 6.07 8.33 -0.92
N LEU A 78 5.79 7.15 -0.35
CA LEU A 78 4.63 6.34 -0.72
C LEU A 78 3.31 7.07 -0.47
N TRP A 79 3.18 7.80 0.64
CA TRP A 79 2.01 8.63 0.91
C TRP A 79 1.80 9.67 -0.18
N HIS A 80 2.86 10.41 -0.56
CA HIS A 80 2.77 11.40 -1.62
C HIS A 80 2.45 10.79 -2.99
N PHE A 81 2.95 9.60 -3.31
CA PHE A 81 2.54 8.88 -4.53
C PHE A 81 1.05 8.57 -4.51
N VAL A 82 0.52 8.06 -3.40
CA VAL A 82 -0.90 7.75 -3.29
C VAL A 82 -1.74 9.03 -3.37
N GLU A 83 -1.34 10.13 -2.71
CA GLU A 83 -1.99 11.45 -2.84
C GLU A 83 -2.07 11.92 -4.29
N ALA A 84 -0.97 11.85 -5.03
CA ALA A 84 -0.90 12.26 -6.42
C ALA A 84 -1.82 11.41 -7.34
N LEU A 85 -2.04 10.13 -7.00
CA LEU A 85 -2.94 9.25 -7.75
C LEU A 85 -4.42 9.46 -7.42
N THR A 86 -4.74 9.97 -6.22
CA THR A 86 -6.12 10.10 -5.76
C THR A 86 -6.81 11.41 -6.14
N GLY A 87 -6.06 12.47 -6.47
CA GLY A 87 -6.61 13.75 -6.98
C GLY A 87 -7.31 14.60 -5.93
#